data_AF-A0A4P0XZ77-F1
#
_entry.id   AF-A0A4P0XZ77-F1
#
_cell.length_a   1.000
_cell.length_b   1.000
_cell.length_c   1.000
_cell.angle_alpha   90.00
_cell.angle_beta   90.00
_cell.angle_gamma   90.00
#
_symmetry.space_group_name_H-M   'P 1'
#
loop_
_entity.id
_entity.type
_entity.pdbx_description
1 polymer ?
#
loop_
_entity_poly.entity_id
_entity_poly.type
_entity_poly.pdbx_seq_one_letter_code
_entity_poly.pdbx_strand_id
1 'polypeptide(L)' 'MACCPGVVQVPHNGQPIVLMNDAQTTGGYPRIACIIEADMYQLAQIPLGQPIHFVPCSLEEALKRAPTSSATLNNWPGG' A
#
# COMPACT_ATOMS: atom_id res chain seq x y z
N MET A 1 -17.78 -6.72 1.44
CA MET A 1 -16.42 -7.13 1.00
C MET A 1 -15.51 -5.94 1.25
N ALA A 2 -14.74 -5.97 2.33
CA ALA A 2 -13.88 -4.85 2.72
C ALA A 2 -12.71 -4.74 1.71
N CYS A 3 -12.40 -3.52 1.28
CA CYS A 3 -11.22 -3.27 0.46
C CYS A 3 -10.01 -3.12 1.37
N CYS A 4 -8.98 -3.92 1.15
CA CYS A 4 -7.72 -3.77 1.86
C CYS A 4 -7.01 -2.48 1.38
N PRO A 5 -6.28 -1.78 2.27
CA PRO A 5 -5.39 -0.69 1.86
C PRO A 5 -4.32 -1.21 0.91
N GLY A 6 -3.89 -0.36 -0.03
CA GLY A 6 -2.89 -0.66 -1.07
C GLY A 6 -3.47 -1.08 -2.42
N VAL A 7 -4.78 -1.29 -2.53
CA VAL A 7 -5.42 -1.65 -3.82
C VAL A 7 -5.31 -0.49 -4.81
N VAL A 8 -4.86 -0.80 -6.04
CA VAL A 8 -4.80 0.13 -7.16
C VAL A 8 -5.98 -0.14 -8.10
N GLN A 9 -6.87 0.84 -8.21
CA GLN A 9 -8.05 0.82 -9.08
C GLN A 9 -7.82 1.72 -10.30
N VAL A 10 -8.33 1.32 -11.47
CA VAL A 10 -8.26 2.15 -12.68
C VAL A 10 -9.68 2.42 -13.19
N PRO A 11 -10.17 3.67 -13.17
CA PRO A 11 -11.42 4.05 -13.80
C PRO A 11 -11.28 4.09 -15.33
N HIS A 12 -12.41 4.26 -16.02
CA HIS A 12 -12.45 4.40 -17.49
C HIS A 12 -11.63 5.58 -18.03
N ASN A 13 -11.29 6.55 -17.18
CA ASN A 13 -10.44 7.69 -17.52
C ASN A 13 -8.93 7.34 -17.55
N GLY A 14 -8.55 6.11 -17.17
CA GLY A 14 -7.17 5.63 -17.18
C GLY A 14 -6.28 6.13 -16.05
N GLN A 15 -6.80 6.91 -15.09
CA GLN A 15 -6.01 7.46 -13.99
C GLN A 15 -6.04 6.53 -12.78
N PRO A 16 -4.90 5.93 -12.36
CA PRO A 16 -4.88 4.99 -11.25
C PRO A 16 -5.19 5.68 -9.90
N ILE A 17 -6.03 5.05 -9.10
CA ILE A 17 -6.40 5.47 -7.75
C ILE A 17 -5.86 4.43 -6.78
N VAL A 18 -4.97 4.85 -5.88
CA VAL A 18 -4.47 3.99 -4.81
C VAL A 18 -5.32 4.20 -3.56
N LEU A 19 -5.85 3.11 -3.01
CA LEU A 19 -6.67 3.14 -1.81
C LEU A 19 -5.78 3.10 -0.56
N MET A 20 -5.77 4.19 0.20
CA MET A 20 -5.07 4.30 1.49
C MET A 20 -5.96 3.78 2.64
N ASN A 21 -5.47 3.85 3.88
CA ASN A 21 -6.17 3.32 5.06
C ASN A 21 -7.58 3.92 5.27
N ASP A 22 -7.81 5.16 4.83
CA ASP A 22 -9.10 5.86 4.92
C ASP A 22 -10.01 5.67 3.69
N ALA A 23 -9.61 4.82 2.74
CA ALA A 23 -10.36 4.65 1.50
C ALA A 23 -11.72 3.98 1.72
N GLN A 24 -12.78 4.57 1.16
CA GLN A 24 -14.10 3.95 1.15
C GLN A 24 -14.10 2.64 0.35
N THR A 25 -14.77 1.63 0.90
CA THR A 25 -14.80 0.25 0.40
C THR A 25 -15.69 0.03 -0.83
N THR A 26 -16.29 1.08 -1.38
CA THR A 26 -17.28 1.02 -2.47
C THR A 26 -16.64 1.28 -3.84
N GLY A 27 -15.70 0.42 -4.26
CA GLY A 27 -15.03 0.56 -5.55
C GLY A 27 -15.59 -0.42 -6.60
N GLY A 28 -16.37 0.07 -7.56
CA GLY A 28 -16.84 -0.68 -8.73
C GLY A 28 -15.86 -0.70 -9.91
N TYR A 29 -14.66 -0.15 -9.72
CA TYR A 29 -13.62 -0.08 -10.75
C TYR A 29 -12.72 -1.32 -10.72
N PRO A 30 -12.20 -1.75 -11.89
CA PRO A 30 -11.28 -2.87 -11.97
C PRO A 30 -10.02 -2.60 -11.14
N ARG A 31 -9.62 -3.63 -10.38
CA ARG A 31 -8.40 -3.63 -9.55
C ARG A 31 -7.29 -4.29 -10.37
N ILE A 32 -6.21 -3.57 -10.59
CA ILE A 32 -5.11 -4.04 -11.45
C ILE A 32 -3.88 -4.49 -10.65
N ALA A 33 -3.72 -3.99 -9.42
CA ALA A 33 -2.58 -4.28 -8.57
C ALA A 33 -2.92 -4.02 -7.09
N CYS A 34 -2.05 -4.50 -6.20
CA CYS A 34 -2.07 -4.22 -4.77
C CYS A 34 -0.64 -3.92 -4.32
N ILE A 35 -0.44 -2.78 -3.67
CA ILE A 35 0.83 -2.39 -3.07
C ILE A 35 1.03 -3.19 -1.79
N ILE A 36 2.26 -3.65 -1.56
CA ILE A 36 2.62 -4.38 -0.35
C ILE A 36 2.58 -3.44 0.85
N GLU A 37 2.17 -3.95 2.02
CA GLU A 37 2.06 -3.15 3.24
C GLU A 37 3.39 -2.45 3.59
N ALA A 38 4.52 -3.13 3.34
CA ALA A 38 5.86 -2.60 3.55
C ALA A 38 6.18 -1.34 2.73
N ASP A 39 5.54 -1.11 1.59
CA ASP A 39 5.80 0.06 0.73
C ASP A 39 4.72 1.15 0.89
N MET A 40 3.67 0.89 1.67
CA MET A 40 2.60 1.87 1.95
C MET A 40 3.14 3.12 2.65
N TYR A 41 4.14 2.98 3.53
CA TYR A 41 4.77 4.12 4.20
C TYR A 41 5.52 5.02 3.22
N GLN A 42 6.14 4.44 2.18
CA GLN A 42 6.84 5.19 1.16
C GLN A 42 5.83 6.03 0.38
N LEU A 43 4.73 5.40 -0.05
CA LEU A 43 3.66 6.06 -0.77
C LEU A 43 3.05 7.24 0.03
N ALA A 44 2.87 7.06 1.35
CA ALA A 44 2.35 8.11 2.23
C ALA A 44 3.27 9.34 2.36
N GLN A 45 4.56 9.19 2.08
CA GLN A 45 5.56 10.28 2.17
C GLN A 45 5.82 10.99 0.84
N ILE A 46 5.24 10.52 -0.27
CA ILE A 46 5.48 11.12 -1.59
C ILE A 46 4.75 12.46 -1.70
N PRO A 47 5.45 13.56 -2.02
CA PRO A 47 4.82 14.85 -2.28
C PRO A 47 3.88 14.81 -3.49
N LEU A 48 2.83 15.61 -3.45
CA LEU A 48 1.93 15.79 -4.59
C LEU A 48 2.71 16.25 -5.82
N GLY A 49 2.42 15.64 -6.98
CA GLY A 49 3.07 15.96 -8.25
C GLY A 49 4.40 15.25 -8.50
N GLN A 50 4.92 14.47 -7.56
CA GLN A 50 6.07 13.61 -7.81
C GLN A 50 5.66 12.34 -8.58
N PRO A 51 6.48 11.88 -9.55
CA PRO A 51 6.20 10.67 -10.30
C PRO A 51 6.34 9.43 -9.41
N ILE A 52 5.48 8.45 -9.65
CA ILE A 52 5.48 7.16 -8.95
C ILE A 52 5.66 6.06 -9.98
N HIS A 53 6.59 5.15 -9.71
CA HIS A 53 6.86 4.00 -10.57
C HIS A 53 6.50 2.72 -9.82
N PHE A 54 5.56 1.95 -10.37
CA PHE A 54 5.24 0.63 -9.85
C PHE A 54 6.20 -0.41 -10.41
N VAL A 55 6.70 -1.28 -9.55
CA VAL A 55 7.57 -2.39 -9.92
C VAL A 55 6.84 -3.69 -9.57
N PRO A 56 6.78 -4.67 -10.48
CA PRO A 56 6.21 -5.98 -10.16
C PRO A 56 7.00 -6.61 -9.01
N CYS A 57 6.29 -7.14 -8.03
CA CYS A 57 6.85 -7.73 -6.83
C CYS A 57 6.27 -9.14 -6.67
N SER A 58 7.15 -10.13 -6.49
CA SER A 58 6.76 -11.51 -6.23
C SER A 58 6.30 -11.68 -4.78
N LEU A 59 5.47 -12.68 -4.50
CA LEU A 59 5.02 -12.96 -3.13
C LEU A 59 6.20 -13.17 -2.16
N GLU A 60 7.25 -13.84 -2.60
CA GLU A 60 8.47 -14.05 -1.80
C GLU A 60 9.19 -12.75 -1.46
N GLU A 61 9.25 -11.81 -2.41
CA GLU A 61 9.85 -10.49 -2.20
C GLU A 61 8.99 -9.63 -1.26
N ALA A 62 7.67 -9.69 -1.42
CA ALA A 62 6.71 -9.04 -0.55
C ALA A 62 6.85 -9.53 0.90
N LEU A 63 6.97 -10.85 1.10
CA LEU A 63 7.17 -11.45 2.43
C LEU A 63 8.52 -11.10 3.04
N LYS A 64 9.59 -10.99 2.23
CA LYS A 64 10.91 -10.54 2.72
C LYS A 64 10.92 -9.07 3.14
N ARG A 65 10.14 -8.22 2.45
CA ARG A 65 10.04 -6.78 2.74
C ARG A 65 9.03 -6.48 3.85
N ALA A 66 8.09 -7.39 4.11
CA ALA A 66 7.12 -7.25 5.18
C ALA A 66 7.87 -6.91 6.48
N PRO A 67 7.51 -5.80 7.14
CA PRO A 67 8.15 -5.44 8.40
C PRO A 67 7.96 -6.61 9.36
N THR A 68 9.06 -7.17 9.87
CA THR A 68 9.04 -8.13 10.97
C THR A 68 8.53 -7.39 12.21
N SER A 69 7.22 -7.24 12.34
CA SER A 69 6.51 -6.56 13.43
C SER A 69 6.57 -7.36 14.74
N SER A 70 7.76 -7.82 15.15
CA SER A 70 7.96 -8.54 16.40
C SER A 70 9.10 -8.00 17.29
N ALA A 71 9.82 -6.93 16.89
CA ALA A 71 11.07 -6.56 17.57
C ALA A 71 11.15 -5.14 18.18
N THR A 72 10.26 -4.20 17.87
CA THR A 72 10.46 -2.79 18.30
C THR A 72 9.65 -2.34 19.51
N LEU A 73 8.57 -3.04 19.89
CA LEU A 73 7.81 -2.70 21.11
C LEU A 73 8.39 -3.33 22.40
N ASN A 74 9.26 -4.33 22.29
CA ASN A 74 9.85 -5.00 23.46
C ASN A 74 11.05 -4.27 24.07
N ASN A 75 11.52 -3.17 23.47
CA ASN A 75 12.64 -2.38 23.97
C ASN A 75 12.27 -0.89 24.14
N TRP A 76 11.06 -0.62 24.61
CA TRP A 76 10.65 0.72 25.04
C TRP A 76 11.24 0.99 26.44
N PRO A 77 12.20 1.93 26.60
CA PRO A 77 12.88 2.16 27.89
C PRO A 77 12.09 3.08 28.84
N GLY A 78 10.81 3.35 28.57
CA GLY A 78 9.99 4.29 29.33
C GLY A 78 8.76 3.63 29.95
N GLY A 79 8.96 2.64 30.81
CA GLY A 79 7.99 2.14 31.79
C GLY A 79 8.46 2.45 33.20
#